data_AF-A0A7W0KND8-F1
#
_entry.id   AF-A0A7W0KND8-F1
#
_cell.length_a   1.000
_cell.length_b   1.000
_cell.length_c   1.000
_cell.angle_alpha   90.00
_cell.angle_beta   90.00
_cell.angle_gamma   90.00
#
_symmetry.space_group_name_H-M   'P 1'
#
loop_
_entity.id
_entity.type
_entity.pdbx_description
1 polymer ?
#
loop_
_entity_poly.entity_id
_entity_poly.type
_entity_poly.pdbx_seq_one_letter_code
_entity_poly.pdbx_strand_id
1 'polypeptide(L)'
;APRPSPPTNVGLAANVTATFSENVLGVDPNTFTLKDTPTGNVITAVVSRNGTTNKWILNPTANLTAGTMYLATLTGGPTAIRDAANNPLTTLSWSFTTAA
;
A
#
# COMPACT_ATOMS: atom_id res chain seq x y z
N ALA A 1 9.02 16.48 1.94
CA ALA A 1 7.90 15.56 1.73
C ALA A 1 8.42 14.12 1.81
N PRO A 2 7.82 13.24 2.62
CA PRO A 2 8.27 11.85 2.73
C PRO A 2 7.97 11.10 1.43
N ARG A 3 9.00 10.50 0.81
CA ARG A 3 8.88 9.72 -0.42
C ARG A 3 9.34 8.28 -0.14
N PRO A 4 8.46 7.27 -0.23
CA PRO A 4 8.87 5.88 -0.13
C PRO A 4 9.70 5.46 -1.36
N SER A 5 10.76 4.68 -1.15
CA SER A 5 11.59 4.08 -2.21
C SER A 5 10.97 2.76 -2.69
N PRO A 6 10.94 2.46 -4.01
CA PRO A 6 10.38 1.20 -4.50
C PRO A 6 11.33 0.00 -4.25
N PRO A 7 10.81 -1.18 -3.84
CA PRO A 7 11.59 -2.41 -3.76
C PRO A 7 11.85 -3.02 -5.15
N THR A 8 13.02 -3.64 -5.33
CA THR A 8 13.54 -4.11 -6.64
C THR A 8 13.29 -5.58 -6.97
N ASN A 9 12.58 -6.35 -6.13
CA ASN A 9 12.17 -7.70 -6.50
C ASN A 9 10.98 -8.14 -5.67
N VAL A 10 9.81 -8.16 -6.32
CA VAL A 10 8.51 -8.30 -5.67
C VAL A 10 7.99 -9.69 -6.07
N GLY A 11 8.29 -10.70 -5.25
CA GLY A 11 7.88 -12.09 -5.50
C GLY A 11 6.37 -12.25 -5.57
N LEU A 12 5.85 -13.37 -6.10
CA LEU A 12 4.41 -13.56 -6.37
C LEU A 12 3.51 -13.48 -5.12
N ALA A 13 4.09 -13.69 -3.92
CA ALA A 13 3.49 -13.46 -2.61
C ALA A 13 3.93 -12.11 -2.00
N ALA A 14 4.05 -11.09 -2.84
CA ALA A 14 4.63 -9.83 -2.43
C ALA A 14 3.70 -9.04 -1.51
N ASN A 15 4.11 -9.01 -0.25
CA ASN A 15 3.72 -7.96 0.66
C ASN A 15 4.13 -6.60 0.08
N VAL A 16 3.14 -5.75 -0.19
CA VAL A 16 3.39 -4.35 -0.49
C VAL A 16 3.51 -3.63 0.84
N THR A 17 4.59 -2.85 1.04
CA THR A 17 4.81 -2.17 2.33
C THR A 17 4.89 -0.67 2.16
N ALA A 18 4.31 0.04 3.13
CA ALA A 18 4.38 1.49 3.25
C ALA A 18 4.96 1.84 4.62
N THR A 19 5.98 2.71 4.64
CA THR A 19 6.54 3.21 5.90
C THR A 19 6.29 4.70 6.00
N PHE A 20 5.65 5.11 7.09
CA PHE A 20 5.36 6.49 7.42
C PHE A 20 6.47 7.05 8.31
N SER A 21 6.71 8.36 8.21
CA SER A 21 7.66 9.06 9.10
C SER A 21 7.20 9.12 10.54
N GLU A 22 5.90 8.95 10.77
CA GLU A 22 5.26 9.02 12.08
C GLU A 22 4.09 8.02 12.19
N ASN A 23 3.49 7.95 13.37
CA ASN A 23 2.33 7.10 13.59
C ASN A 23 1.09 7.71 12.92
N VAL A 24 0.41 6.90 12.10
CA VAL A 24 -0.82 7.28 11.40
C VAL A 24 -2.02 6.42 11.83
N LEU A 25 -3.21 6.97 11.63
CA LEU A 25 -4.52 6.35 11.85
C LEU A 25 -5.22 6.12 10.50
N GLY A 26 -6.24 5.27 10.49
CA GLY A 26 -7.11 5.07 9.31
C GLY A 26 -6.46 4.30 8.16
N VAL A 27 -5.45 3.47 8.44
CA VAL A 27 -4.86 2.55 7.46
C VAL A 27 -5.59 1.21 7.54
N ASP A 28 -6.34 0.88 6.49
CA ASP A 28 -7.17 -0.33 6.39
C ASP A 28 -7.31 -0.73 4.90
N PRO A 29 -7.93 -1.87 4.57
CA PRO A 29 -8.06 -2.32 3.18
C PRO A 29 -8.79 -1.37 2.22
N ASN A 30 -9.53 -0.38 2.71
CA ASN A 30 -10.18 0.65 1.87
C ASN A 30 -9.27 1.84 1.59
N THR A 31 -8.29 2.10 2.47
CA THR A 31 -7.38 3.24 2.34
C THR A 31 -5.99 2.85 1.87
N PHE A 32 -5.58 1.59 2.06
CA PHE A 32 -4.39 1.01 1.44
C PHE A 32 -4.84 -0.09 0.47
N THR A 33 -4.88 0.24 -0.82
CA THR A 33 -5.42 -0.63 -1.86
C THR A 33 -4.36 -1.01 -2.88
N LEU A 34 -4.58 -2.11 -3.58
CA LEU A 34 -3.78 -2.59 -4.69
C LEU A 34 -4.68 -2.85 -5.90
N LYS A 35 -4.28 -2.37 -7.07
CA LYS A 35 -5.04 -2.50 -8.32
C LYS A 35 -4.19 -3.13 -9.41
N ASP A 36 -4.74 -4.13 -10.08
CA ASP A 36 -4.21 -4.68 -11.32
C ASP A 36 -4.43 -3.65 -12.44
N THR A 37 -3.34 -3.11 -12.99
CA THR A 37 -3.47 -2.00 -13.95
C THR A 37 -3.97 -2.43 -15.33
N PRO A 38 -3.62 -3.61 -15.89
CA PRO A 38 -4.20 -4.07 -17.15
C PRO A 38 -5.71 -4.30 -17.11
N THR A 39 -6.21 -4.92 -16.03
CA THR A 39 -7.64 -5.27 -15.92
C THR A 39 -8.47 -4.22 -15.19
N GLY A 40 -7.83 -3.36 -14.42
CA GLY A 40 -8.49 -2.38 -13.56
C GLY A 40 -9.10 -2.99 -12.30
N ASN A 41 -8.86 -4.27 -12.01
CA ASN A 41 -9.43 -4.95 -10.86
C ASN A 41 -8.71 -4.57 -9.57
N VAL A 42 -9.48 -4.35 -8.49
CA VAL A 42 -8.91 -4.21 -7.15
C VAL A 42 -8.55 -5.60 -6.64
N ILE A 43 -7.32 -5.76 -6.17
CA ILE A 43 -6.82 -6.99 -5.58
C ILE A 43 -7.20 -7.02 -4.11
N THR A 44 -7.97 -8.04 -3.72
CA THR A 44 -8.29 -8.29 -2.31
C THR A 44 -7.03 -8.54 -1.52
N ALA A 45 -6.86 -7.81 -0.41
CA ALA A 45 -5.70 -7.88 0.44
C ALA A 45 -6.05 -7.66 1.90
N VAL A 46 -5.24 -8.24 2.78
CA VAL A 46 -5.26 -7.97 4.22
C VAL A 46 -4.24 -6.88 4.51
N VAL A 47 -4.67 -5.84 5.22
CA VAL A 47 -3.80 -4.75 5.66
C VAL A 47 -3.51 -4.92 7.15
N SER A 48 -2.22 -4.92 7.50
CA SER A 48 -1.77 -5.09 8.87
C SER A 48 -0.62 -4.14 9.19
N ARG A 49 -0.50 -3.75 10.46
CA ARG A 49 0.64 -2.99 10.95
C ARG A 49 1.74 -3.96 11.35
N ASN A 50 2.99 -3.65 10.98
CA ASN A 50 4.14 -4.43 11.41
C ASN A 50 4.50 -4.10 12.87
N GLY A 51 3.83 -4.76 13.81
CA GLY A 51 3.99 -4.52 15.25
C GLY A 51 3.63 -3.08 15.64
N THR A 52 4.49 -2.43 16.41
CA THR A 52 4.34 -1.02 16.83
C THR A 52 5.04 -0.03 15.90
N THR A 53 5.64 -0.49 14.80
CA THR A 53 6.40 0.37 13.88
C THR A 53 5.47 1.23 13.03
N ASN A 54 6.00 2.27 12.37
CA ASN A 54 5.25 3.07 11.39
C ASN A 54 5.15 2.40 10.02
N LYS A 55 5.27 1.07 9.96
CA LYS A 55 5.25 0.28 8.73
C LYS A 55 3.94 -0.51 8.64
N TRP A 56 3.28 -0.37 7.51
CA TRP A 56 2.07 -1.10 7.14
C TRP A 56 2.35 -2.06 6.00
N ILE A 57 1.68 -3.19 6.04
CA ILE A 57 1.82 -4.31 5.12
C ILE A 57 0.45 -4.56 4.51
N LEU A 58 0.38 -4.49 3.18
CA LEU A 58 -0.72 -4.97 2.37
C LEU A 58 -0.31 -6.34 1.81
N ASN A 59 -1.03 -7.38 2.22
CA ASN A 59 -0.82 -8.77 1.83
C ASN A 59 -1.97 -9.21 0.91
N PRO A 60 -1.76 -9.35 -0.40
CA PRO A 60 -2.75 -9.90 -1.31
C PRO A 60 -3.19 -11.30 -0.88
N THR A 61 -4.50 -11.58 -0.87
CA THR A 61 -5.02 -12.92 -0.49
C THR A 61 -4.75 -14.00 -1.53
N ALA A 62 -4.43 -13.59 -2.75
CA ALA A 62 -4.03 -14.46 -3.85
C ALA A 62 -2.66 -14.01 -4.39
N ASN A 63 -1.93 -14.95 -4.98
CA ASN A 63 -0.68 -14.64 -5.66
C ASN A 63 -0.92 -13.63 -6.80
N LEU A 64 -0.01 -12.68 -6.92
CA LEU A 64 -0.02 -11.74 -8.04
C LEU A 64 0.45 -12.44 -9.32
N THR A 65 -0.06 -11.98 -10.46
CA THR A 65 0.34 -12.46 -11.78
C THR A 65 1.77 -12.02 -12.08
N ALA A 66 2.59 -12.90 -12.64
CA ALA A 66 3.95 -12.59 -13.06
C ALA A 66 3.99 -11.54 -14.19
N GLY A 67 5.05 -10.73 -14.26
CA GLY A 67 5.23 -9.71 -15.30
C GLY A 67 4.13 -8.66 -15.40
N THR A 68 3.33 -8.49 -14.33
CA THR A 68 2.12 -7.65 -14.33
C THR A 68 2.34 -6.39 -13.53
N MET A 69 1.88 -5.26 -14.07
CA MET A 69 1.97 -3.96 -13.39
C MET A 69 0.79 -3.77 -12.43
N TYR A 70 1.11 -3.46 -11.18
CA TYR A 70 0.16 -3.15 -10.12
C TYR A 70 0.33 -1.72 -9.63
N LEU A 71 -0.77 -1.09 -9.21
CA LEU A 71 -0.81 0.25 -8.62
C LEU A 71 -1.24 0.14 -7.16
N ALA A 72 -0.35 0.48 -6.25
CA ALA A 72 -0.66 0.63 -4.84
C ALA A 72 -1.11 2.07 -4.55
N THR A 73 -2.13 2.23 -3.72
CA THR A 73 -2.67 3.56 -3.35
C THR A 73 -2.88 3.65 -1.85
N LEU A 74 -2.38 4.73 -1.26
CA LEU A 74 -2.63 5.19 0.10
C LEU A 74 -3.54 6.42 0.05
N THR A 75 -4.82 6.22 0.31
CA THR A 75 -5.83 7.28 0.34
C THR A 75 -5.73 8.04 1.66
N GLY A 76 -5.30 9.30 1.57
CA GLY A 76 -5.29 10.19 2.71
C GLY A 76 -6.53 11.08 2.77
N GLY A 77 -6.80 11.65 3.95
CA GLY A 77 -7.94 12.54 4.14
C GLY A 77 -8.43 12.62 5.58
N PRO A 78 -9.37 13.53 5.89
CA PRO A 78 -9.87 13.74 7.26
C PRO A 78 -10.51 12.50 7.88
N THR A 79 -11.10 11.64 7.04
CA THR A 79 -11.74 10.37 7.44
C THR A 79 -10.93 9.14 7.00
N ALA A 80 -9.78 9.34 6.36
CA ALA A 80 -8.90 8.29 5.85
C ALA A 80 -7.53 8.38 6.57
N ILE A 81 -6.43 8.12 5.86
CA ILE A 81 -5.10 8.12 6.46
C ILE A 81 -4.72 9.54 6.90
N ARG A 82 -4.38 9.67 8.19
CA ARG A 82 -4.00 10.92 8.86
C ARG A 82 -3.15 10.66 10.09
N ASP A 83 -2.46 11.66 10.62
CA ASP A 83 -1.72 11.55 11.87
C ASP A 83 -2.64 11.64 13.12
N ALA A 84 -2.06 11.50 14.32
CA ALA A 84 -2.79 11.61 15.59
C ALA A 84 -3.29 13.04 15.90
N ALA A 85 -2.73 14.06 15.26
CA ALA A 85 -3.19 15.45 15.34
C ALA A 85 -4.30 15.76 14.30
N ASN A 86 -4.77 14.75 13.56
CA ASN A 86 -5.73 14.84 12.46
C ASN A 86 -5.23 15.61 11.22
N ASN A 87 -3.92 15.72 11.01
CA ASN A 87 -3.40 16.21 9.72
C ASN A 87 -3.51 15.08 8.67
N PRO A 88 -4.28 15.29 7.58
CA PRO A 88 -4.49 14.26 6.59
C PRO A 88 -3.22 14.01 5.76
N LEU A 89 -2.98 12.74 5.43
CA LEU A 89 -2.02 12.39 4.40
C LEU A 89 -2.50 12.96 3.05
N THR A 90 -1.59 13.45 2.21
CA THR A 90 -1.90 13.65 0.79
C THR A 90 -1.91 12.28 0.11
N THR A 91 -2.98 11.92 -0.60
CA THR A 91 -3.06 10.61 -1.28
C THR A 91 -1.80 10.33 -2.10
N LEU A 92 -1.19 9.16 -1.85
CA LEU A 92 0.01 8.70 -2.54
C LEU A 92 -0.31 7.44 -3.31
N SER A 93 0.28 7.31 -4.49
CA SER A 93 0.22 6.07 -5.26
C SER A 93 1.55 5.79 -5.95
N TRP A 94 1.83 4.51 -6.17
CA TRP A 94 3.02 4.08 -6.89
C TRP A 94 2.75 2.76 -7.60
N SER A 95 3.38 2.57 -8.75
CA SER A 95 3.31 1.32 -9.49
C SER A 95 4.56 0.48 -9.30
N PHE A 96 4.39 -0.83 -9.46
CA PHE A 96 5.48 -1.80 -9.55
C PHE A 96 5.07 -2.92 -10.49
N THR A 97 6.06 -3.61 -11.07
CA THR A 97 5.84 -4.80 -11.88
C THR A 97 6.38 -6.01 -11.13
N THR A 98 5.60 -7.08 -11.05
CA THR A 98 6.06 -8.37 -10.54
C THR A 98 7.13 -8.97 -11.45
N ALA A 99 8.03 -9.77 -10.90
CA ALA A 99 8.97 -10.54 -11.72
C ALA A 99 8.21 -11.48 -12.67
N ALA A 100 8.80 -11.74 -13.84
CA ALA A 100 8.28 -12.71 -14.83
C ALA A 100 8.61 -14.15 -14.41
#